data_AF-A0A1Y2A451-F1
#
_entry.id   AF-A0A1Y2A451-F1
#
_cell.length_a   1.000
_cell.length_b   1.000
_cell.length_c   1.000
_cell.angle_alpha   90.00
_cell.angle_beta   90.00
_cell.angle_gamma   90.00
#
_symmetry.space_group_name_H-M   'P 1'
#
loop_
_entity.id
_entity.type
_entity.pdbx_description
1 polymer ?
#
loop_
_entity_poly.entity_id
_entity_poly.type
_entity_poly.pdbx_seq_one_letter_code
_entity_poly.pdbx_strand_id
1 'polypeptide(L)'
;MKSFISISLLLTLATANPILSPRQPFPSESTDPRYTCLVASDCAIVNHGNCCGYYPVCAASAAVFTQQDACPDPSHSVGVCGYPEIRRCGCQAGVCVAVR
;
A
#
# COMPACT_ATOMS: atom_id res chain seq x y z
N MET A 1 2.43 -16.26 -75.94
CA MET A 1 1.33 -15.66 -75.12
C MET A 1 0.98 -16.62 -74.00
N LYS A 2 1.40 -16.32 -72.77
CA LYS A 2 0.92 -16.94 -71.52
C LYS A 2 1.34 -16.01 -70.37
N SER A 3 0.39 -15.16 -70.00
CA SER A 3 0.42 -14.29 -68.84
C SER A 3 -0.15 -15.10 -67.68
N PHE A 4 0.52 -15.17 -66.52
CA PHE A 4 -0.18 -15.38 -65.24
C PHE A 4 0.59 -14.70 -64.10
N ILE A 5 -0.14 -13.78 -63.48
CA ILE A 5 0.07 -12.97 -62.27
C ILE A 5 0.21 -13.87 -61.03
N SER A 6 1.01 -13.48 -60.03
CA SER A 6 0.73 -13.58 -58.56
C SER A 6 2.02 -13.55 -57.73
N ILE A 7 2.12 -13.06 -56.50
CA ILE A 7 1.31 -12.29 -55.54
C ILE A 7 2.37 -11.82 -54.52
N SER A 8 2.42 -10.52 -54.19
CA SER A 8 3.33 -9.99 -53.17
C SER A 8 2.88 -10.45 -51.78
N LEU A 9 3.75 -11.16 -51.07
CA LEU A 9 3.52 -11.60 -49.70
C LEU A 9 3.95 -10.49 -48.72
N LEU A 10 3.00 -9.67 -48.27
CA LEU A 10 3.20 -8.70 -47.18
C LEU A 10 3.03 -9.42 -45.84
N LEU A 11 4.13 -9.76 -45.15
CA LEU A 11 4.10 -10.16 -43.74
C LEU A 11 4.05 -8.90 -42.87
N THR A 12 2.91 -8.66 -42.23
CA THR A 12 2.74 -7.63 -41.21
C THR A 12 3.31 -8.12 -39.87
N LEU A 13 4.31 -7.41 -39.34
CA LEU A 13 4.77 -7.60 -37.96
C LEU A 13 3.71 -7.04 -37.00
N ALA A 14 2.98 -7.92 -36.32
CA ALA A 14 2.15 -7.54 -35.19
C ALA A 14 3.04 -7.31 -33.95
N THR A 15 3.34 -6.05 -33.64
CA THR A 15 3.98 -5.68 -32.36
C THR A 15 2.95 -5.83 -31.24
N ALA A 16 3.08 -6.89 -30.44
CA ALA A 16 2.29 -7.06 -29.23
C ALA A 16 2.71 -6.00 -28.18
N ASN A 17 1.95 -4.91 -28.07
CA ASN A 17 2.10 -3.97 -26.97
C ASN A 17 1.46 -4.57 -25.70
N PRO A 18 2.19 -4.70 -24.58
CA PRO A 18 1.57 -5.06 -23.32
C PRO A 18 0.66 -3.91 -22.87
N ILE A 19 -0.64 -4.18 -22.82
CA ILE A 19 -1.62 -3.27 -22.23
C ILE A 19 -1.29 -3.17 -20.74
N LEU A 20 -0.73 -2.04 -20.32
CA LEU A 20 -0.71 -1.63 -18.91
C LEU A 20 -2.16 -1.49 -18.46
N SER A 21 -2.67 -2.50 -17.76
CA SER A 21 -4.01 -2.44 -17.19
C SER A 21 -4.05 -1.31 -16.16
N PRO A 22 -4.95 -0.32 -16.29
CA PRO A 22 -5.17 0.65 -15.24
C PRO A 22 -5.61 -0.11 -13.99
N ARG A 23 -4.89 0.11 -12.89
CA ARG A 23 -5.25 -0.42 -11.57
C ARG A 23 -6.67 0.05 -11.25
N GLN A 24 -7.65 -0.85 -11.28
CA GLN A 24 -9.01 -0.52 -10.89
C GLN A 24 -8.99 -0.10 -9.40
N PRO A 25 -9.72 0.96 -9.02
CA PRO A 25 -9.97 1.23 -7.61
C PRO A 25 -10.87 0.10 -7.11
N PHE A 26 -10.32 -0.80 -6.30
CA PHE A 26 -11.16 -1.71 -5.53
C PHE A 26 -12.05 -0.86 -4.61
N PRO A 27 -13.32 -1.26 -4.38
CA PRO A 27 -14.14 -0.63 -3.36
C PRO A 27 -13.42 -0.83 -2.02
N SER A 28 -12.77 0.22 -1.55
CA SER A 28 -12.04 0.18 -0.29
C SER A 28 -13.08 0.07 0.82
N GLU A 29 -13.05 -1.03 1.55
CA GLU A 29 -13.32 -0.94 2.99
C GLU A 29 -12.63 0.34 3.48
N SER A 30 -13.41 1.28 4.02
CA SER A 30 -12.98 2.65 4.29
C SER A 30 -11.70 2.62 5.12
N THR A 31 -10.56 2.70 4.45
CA THR A 31 -9.26 2.66 5.11
C THR A 31 -9.19 3.89 5.99
N ASP A 32 -8.92 3.69 7.28
CA ASP A 32 -8.78 4.79 8.22
C ASP A 32 -7.79 5.81 7.62
N PRO A 33 -8.20 7.09 7.45
CA PRO A 33 -7.39 8.11 6.79
C PRO A 33 -6.02 8.29 7.43
N ARG A 34 -5.88 7.95 8.71
CA ARG A 34 -4.59 7.96 9.43
C ARG A 34 -3.57 7.00 8.82
N TYR A 35 -3.98 6.01 8.05
CA TYR A 35 -3.09 5.06 7.37
C TYR A 35 -2.98 5.28 5.86
N THR A 36 -3.70 6.25 5.30
CA THR A 36 -3.70 6.49 3.85
C THR A 36 -2.47 7.28 3.39
N CYS A 37 -2.05 7.04 2.15
CA CYS A 37 -0.91 7.73 1.54
C CYS A 37 -1.02 7.78 0.02
N LEU A 38 -0.30 8.72 -0.59
CA LEU A 38 -0.08 8.78 -2.04
C LEU A 38 1.34 8.37 -2.39
N VAL A 39 2.31 8.79 -1.57
CA VAL A 39 3.74 8.53 -1.75
C VAL A 39 4.38 8.08 -0.43
N ALA A 40 5.57 7.46 -0.52
CA ALA A 40 6.25 6.94 0.67
C ALA A 40 6.59 8.02 1.71
N SER A 41 6.85 9.26 1.29
CA SER A 41 7.14 10.39 2.19
C SER A 41 5.94 10.86 3.00
N ASP A 42 4.73 10.43 2.65
CA ASP A 42 3.54 10.72 3.45
C ASP A 42 3.53 9.89 4.74
N CYS A 43 4.26 8.78 4.76
CA CYS A 43 4.28 7.81 5.84
C CYS A 43 5.46 8.02 6.79
N ALA A 44 5.20 7.90 8.09
CA ALA A 44 6.22 7.94 9.13
C ALA A 44 6.00 6.83 10.17
N ILE A 45 7.06 6.52 10.93
CA ILE A 45 6.93 5.71 12.13
C ILE A 45 6.32 6.62 13.20
N VAL A 46 5.11 6.29 13.63
CA VAL A 46 4.38 7.04 14.65
C VAL A 46 3.98 6.13 15.79
N ASN A 47 3.77 6.71 16.97
CA ASN A 47 3.27 5.96 18.12
C ASN A 47 1.74 5.86 18.04
N HIS A 48 1.24 4.65 17.78
CA HIS A 48 -0.19 4.35 17.96
C HIS A 48 -0.52 4.16 19.44
N GLY A 49 0.42 3.54 20.15
CA GLY A 49 0.20 3.02 21.48
C GLY A 49 -0.61 1.72 21.48
N ASN A 50 -0.55 1.00 22.59
CA ASN A 50 -1.45 -0.11 22.92
C ASN A 50 -1.73 -0.11 24.44
N CYS A 51 -2.47 -1.12 24.94
CA CYS A 51 -2.69 -1.30 26.38
C CYS A 51 -1.41 -1.48 27.23
N CYS A 52 -0.24 -1.58 26.61
CA CYS A 52 1.06 -1.71 27.27
C CYS A 52 1.96 -0.49 27.04
N GLY A 53 1.44 0.63 26.52
CA GLY A 53 2.21 1.85 26.29
C GLY A 53 2.61 2.04 24.82
N TYR A 54 3.86 2.43 24.59
CA TYR A 54 4.38 2.79 23.25
C TYR A 54 4.21 1.64 22.25
N TYR A 55 3.67 1.89 21.07
CA TYR A 55 3.58 0.87 20.01
C TYR A 55 3.79 1.54 18.65
N PRO A 56 4.94 1.33 17.98
CA PRO A 56 5.24 1.97 16.72
C PRO A 56 4.47 1.34 15.57
N VAL A 57 3.93 2.18 14.68
CA VAL A 57 3.27 1.77 13.44
C VAL A 57 3.71 2.67 12.28
N CYS A 58 3.51 2.20 11.05
CA CYS A 58 3.57 3.07 9.88
C CYS A 58 2.19 3.66 9.62
N ALA A 59 2.11 4.98 9.67
CA ALA A 59 0.88 5.73 9.39
C ALA A 59 1.23 7.03 8.67
N ALA A 60 0.21 7.80 8.26
CA ALA A 60 0.40 9.14 7.77
C ALA A 60 1.18 9.97 8.80
N SER A 61 2.11 10.80 8.35
CA SER A 61 2.99 11.59 9.22
C SER A 61 2.25 12.51 10.19
N ALA A 62 1.05 12.95 9.81
CA ALA A 62 0.16 13.77 10.64
C ALA A 62 -0.87 12.95 11.45
N ALA A 63 -0.78 11.61 11.45
CA ALA A 63 -1.71 10.76 12.19
C ALA A 63 -1.63 11.01 13.69
N VAL A 64 -2.80 11.15 14.31
CA VAL A 64 -2.95 11.29 15.76
C VAL A 64 -3.77 10.10 16.27
N PHE A 65 -3.23 9.42 17.29
CA PHE A 65 -3.88 8.33 17.99
C PHE A 65 -4.15 8.72 19.44
N THR A 66 -5.35 8.40 19.90
CA THR A 66 -5.80 8.67 21.26
C THR A 66 -5.56 7.45 22.15
N GLN A 67 -5.61 7.65 23.47
CA GLN A 67 -5.56 6.53 24.41
C GLN A 67 -6.69 5.52 24.17
N GLN A 68 -7.86 5.98 23.70
CA GLN A 68 -8.98 5.12 23.39
C GLN A 68 -8.72 4.25 22.15
N ASP A 69 -7.98 4.75 21.15
CA ASP A 69 -7.54 3.96 20.00
C ASP A 69 -6.55 2.86 20.43
N ALA A 70 -5.65 3.20 21.35
CA ALA A 70 -4.60 2.31 21.85
C ALA A 70 -5.14 1.23 22.81
N CYS A 71 -6.04 1.60 23.71
CA CYS A 71 -6.55 0.72 24.75
C CYS A 71 -7.99 1.10 25.14
N PRO A 72 -9.00 0.53 24.46
CA PRO A 72 -10.39 0.86 24.73
C PRO A 72 -10.86 0.46 26.13
N ASP A 73 -10.25 -0.59 26.71
CA ASP A 73 -10.47 -1.04 28.08
C ASP A 73 -9.13 -1.03 28.86
N PRO A 74 -8.86 0.01 29.65
CA PRO A 74 -7.60 0.14 30.38
C PRO A 74 -7.44 -0.89 31.51
N SER A 75 -8.48 -1.63 31.89
CA SER A 75 -8.36 -2.70 32.90
C SER A 75 -7.56 -3.91 32.39
N HIS A 76 -7.35 -4.02 31.07
CA HIS A 76 -6.60 -5.08 30.42
C HIS A 76 -5.07 -4.81 30.33
N SER A 77 -4.57 -3.84 31.08
CA SER A 77 -3.15 -3.45 31.10
C SER A 77 -2.28 -4.42 31.92
N VAL A 78 -2.04 -5.63 31.42
CA VAL A 78 -1.18 -6.63 32.09
C VAL A 78 -0.28 -7.39 31.12
N GLY A 79 1.04 -7.38 31.37
CA GLY A 79 2.00 -8.28 30.71
C GLY A 79 3.25 -7.60 30.13
N VAL A 80 4.18 -8.41 29.63
CA VAL A 80 5.32 -7.97 28.81
C VAL A 80 4.87 -7.97 27.36
N CYS A 81 4.83 -6.79 26.74
CA CYS A 81 4.42 -6.65 25.36
C CYS A 81 5.65 -6.48 24.49
N GLY A 82 5.78 -7.31 23.46
CA GLY A 82 6.78 -7.13 22.42
C GLY A 82 6.34 -6.00 21.49
N TYR A 83 7.29 -5.18 21.05
CA TYR A 83 7.05 -4.11 20.10
C TYR A 83 7.75 -4.42 18.77
N PRO A 84 7.11 -4.17 17.63
CA PRO A 84 7.75 -4.39 16.34
C PRO A 84 8.92 -3.41 16.15
N GLU A 85 10.06 -3.91 15.70
CA GLU A 85 11.14 -3.06 15.21
C GLU A 85 10.80 -2.62 13.77
N ILE A 86 10.46 -1.35 13.59
CA ILE A 86 10.18 -0.76 12.28
C ILE A 86 11.33 0.17 11.93
N ARG A 87 12.00 -0.11 10.80
CA ARG A 87 13.12 0.72 10.33
C ARG A 87 12.70 1.80 9.35
N ARG A 88 11.70 1.50 8.51
CA ARG A 88 11.21 2.39 7.45
C ARG A 88 9.72 2.13 7.18
N CYS A 89 9.06 3.18 6.71
CA CYS A 89 7.70 3.11 6.20
C CYS A 89 7.69 3.39 4.70
N GLY A 90 6.70 2.84 4.01
CA GLY A 90 6.44 3.08 2.59
C GLY A 90 4.95 3.12 2.30
N CYS A 91 4.61 3.64 1.12
CA CYS A 91 3.24 3.65 0.65
C CYS A 91 3.02 2.49 -0.32
N GLN A 92 2.17 1.52 0.06
CA GLN A 92 1.81 0.39 -0.79
C GLN A 92 0.30 0.34 -0.94
N ALA A 93 -0.15 0.30 -2.18
CA ALA A 93 -1.58 0.24 -2.49
C ALA A 93 -2.43 1.38 -1.91
N GLY A 94 -1.84 2.54 -1.58
CA GLY A 94 -2.54 3.66 -0.94
C GLY A 94 -2.54 3.61 0.59
N VAL A 95 -1.79 2.68 1.19
CA VAL A 95 -1.71 2.46 2.65
C VAL A 95 -0.26 2.51 3.12
N CYS A 96 -0.02 3.18 4.25
CA CYS A 96 1.27 3.19 4.93
C CYS A 96 1.56 1.83 5.54
N VAL A 97 2.70 1.25 5.18
CA VAL A 97 3.14 -0.07 5.65
C VAL A 97 4.62 -0.05 6.02
N ALA A 98 5.02 -0.96 6.91
CA ALA A 98 6.43 -1.20 7.19
C ALA A 98 7.11 -1.83 5.97
N VAL A 99 8.30 -1.33 5.63
CA VAL A 99 9.13 -1.84 4.53
C VAL A 99 10.52 -2.18 5.06
N ARG A 100 11.16 -3.20 4.47
CA ARG A 100 12.49 -3.67 4.87
C ARG A 100 13.60 -2.77 4.32
#